data_AF-A0A6P4ZU58-F1
#
_entry.id   AF-A0A6P4ZU58-F1
#
_cell.length_a   1.000
_cell.length_b   1.000
_cell.length_c   1.000
_cell.angle_alpha   90.00
_cell.angle_beta   90.00
_cell.angle_gamma   90.00
#
_symmetry.space_group_name_H-M   'P 1'
#
loop_
_entity.id
_entity.type
_entity.pdbx_description
1 polymer ?
#
loop_
_entity_poly.entity_id
_entity_poly.type
_entity_poly.pdbx_seq_one_letter_code
_entity_poly.pdbx_strand_id
1 'polypeptide(L)'
;MFRAVSGVILRPSFHRMMRSAVLSKTAQRHCCGIEGEWVNQHTSKVCLRTEEGTLRGEYITAVAEDDYGGVVEKTEPLVGFPPLKDSGTFGWVVNWLSDDGQETSTTTWTGQGTEEEDKYVLQTTWILRSEVKKADERWESTLVGEDTFIRPPKQDD
;
A
#
# COMPACT_ATOMS: atom_id res chain seq x y z
N MET A 1 41.15 18.33 5.41
CA MET A 1 39.69 18.17 5.18
C MET A 1 39.32 16.77 5.68
N PHE A 2 38.54 16.68 6.76
CA PHE A 2 38.18 15.40 7.41
C PHE A 2 37.10 14.65 6.61
N ARG A 3 37.19 13.31 6.66
CA ARG A 3 36.31 12.30 6.03
C ARG A 3 35.01 12.10 6.83
N ALA A 4 33.95 11.68 6.14
CA ALA A 4 33.01 10.64 6.61
C ALA A 4 32.44 9.88 5.40
N VAL A 5 32.22 8.59 5.58
CA VAL A 5 32.07 7.52 4.59
C VAL A 5 30.68 6.88 4.71
N SER A 6 30.27 6.20 3.64
CA SER A 6 29.30 5.09 3.54
C SER A 6 27.98 5.50 2.89
N GLY A 7 27.57 5.03 1.71
CA GLY A 7 27.99 3.85 0.96
C GLY A 7 26.78 2.96 0.75
N VAL A 8 26.01 3.20 -0.31
CA VAL A 8 25.08 2.21 -0.87
C VAL A 8 25.41 2.02 -2.35
N ILE A 9 25.71 0.77 -2.68
CA ILE A 9 26.16 0.29 -3.98
C ILE A 9 24.97 0.35 -4.95
N LEU A 10 25.03 1.25 -5.94
CA LEU A 10 24.14 1.23 -7.10
C LEU A 10 24.58 0.13 -8.07
N ARG A 11 23.69 -0.82 -8.41
CA ARG A 11 23.90 -1.70 -9.57
C ARG A 11 23.63 -0.92 -10.88
N PRO A 12 24.42 -1.15 -11.95
CA PRO A 12 24.48 -0.26 -13.09
C PRO A 12 23.44 -0.59 -14.17
N SER A 13 22.74 0.42 -14.67
CA SER A 13 22.44 0.67 -16.11
C SER A 13 21.38 1.78 -16.25
N PHE A 14 21.73 3.01 -15.90
CA PHE A 14 20.94 4.19 -16.27
C PHE A 14 21.73 5.02 -17.29
N HIS A 15 21.48 4.77 -18.57
CA HIS A 15 21.77 5.73 -19.65
C HIS A 15 20.79 5.50 -20.81
N ARG A 16 19.68 6.23 -20.82
CA ARG A 16 19.19 6.85 -22.06
C ARG A 16 18.17 7.97 -21.83
N MET A 17 18.66 9.19 -22.13
CA MET A 17 17.98 10.32 -22.76
C MET A 17 16.74 10.90 -22.07
N MET A 18 16.95 12.08 -21.47
CA MET A 18 15.97 13.16 -21.50
C MET A 18 15.66 13.51 -22.96
N ARG A 19 14.46 13.14 -23.42
CA ARG A 19 13.78 13.84 -24.52
C ARG A 19 12.48 14.38 -23.97
N SER A 20 12.37 15.70 -24.04
CA SER A 20 11.17 16.49 -23.81
C SER A 20 9.95 15.81 -24.45
N ALA A 21 9.07 15.24 -23.63
CA ALA A 21 7.73 14.88 -24.05
C ALA A 21 6.83 16.07 -23.73
N VAL A 22 6.43 16.78 -24.78
CA VAL A 22 5.26 17.65 -24.74
C VAL A 22 4.11 16.81 -24.20
N LEU A 23 3.55 17.21 -23.06
CA LEU A 23 2.39 16.57 -22.43
C LEU A 23 1.21 16.57 -23.42
N SER A 24 1.02 15.44 -24.08
CA SER A 24 -0.17 15.15 -24.87
C SER A 24 -1.33 14.84 -23.93
N LYS A 25 -2.49 15.42 -24.22
CA LYS A 25 -3.77 15.25 -23.52
C LYS A 25 -4.01 13.78 -23.12
N THR A 26 -4.29 13.61 -21.83
CA THR A 26 -5.01 12.47 -21.24
C THR A 26 -4.56 11.09 -21.73
N ALA A 27 -3.36 10.65 -21.30
CA ALA A 27 -3.10 9.22 -21.22
C ALA A 27 -4.03 8.65 -20.14
N GLN A 28 -5.20 8.19 -20.58
CA GLN A 28 -6.14 7.46 -19.75
C GLN A 28 -5.37 6.27 -19.17
N ARG A 29 -5.09 6.30 -17.86
CA ARG A 29 -4.42 5.20 -17.16
C ARG A 29 -5.34 4.00 -17.28
N HIS A 30 -5.01 3.07 -18.18
CA HIS A 30 -5.71 1.79 -18.28
C HIS A 30 -5.37 1.03 -16.99
N CYS A 31 -6.23 1.16 -15.99
CA CYS A 31 -6.09 0.46 -14.72
C CYS A 31 -6.44 -1.00 -14.99
N CYS A 32 -5.45 -1.82 -15.31
CA CYS A 32 -5.67 -3.25 -15.45
C CYS A 32 -5.88 -3.87 -14.06
N GLY A 33 -7.07 -4.43 -13.86
CA GLY A 33 -7.34 -5.50 -12.90
C GLY A 33 -7.26 -5.18 -11.40
N ILE A 34 -6.74 -4.02 -10.98
CA ILE A 34 -6.54 -3.71 -9.55
C ILE A 34 -7.81 -3.24 -8.82
N GLU A 35 -8.78 -2.70 -9.53
CA GLU A 35 -10.02 -2.18 -8.92
C GLU A 35 -10.93 -3.29 -8.39
N GLY A 36 -11.74 -2.98 -7.38
CA GLY A 36 -12.68 -3.91 -6.73
C GLY A 36 -12.20 -4.36 -5.35
N GLU A 37 -12.90 -5.37 -4.82
CA GLU A 37 -12.60 -5.96 -3.51
C GLU A 37 -11.50 -7.02 -3.59
N TRP A 38 -10.73 -7.07 -2.52
CA TRP A 38 -9.57 -7.93 -2.31
C TRP A 38 -9.51 -8.34 -0.83
N VAL A 39 -9.05 -9.55 -0.54
CA VAL A 39 -8.94 -10.10 0.82
C VAL A 39 -7.54 -10.69 1.02
N ASN A 40 -6.90 -10.40 2.15
CA ASN A 40 -5.59 -10.97 2.48
C ASN A 40 -5.68 -12.24 3.34
N GLN A 41 -4.52 -12.84 3.63
CA GLN A 41 -4.40 -14.02 4.49
C GLN A 41 -4.86 -13.82 5.94
N HIS A 42 -5.01 -12.58 6.39
CA HIS A 42 -5.48 -12.20 7.72
C HIS A 42 -6.97 -11.84 7.75
N THR A 43 -7.71 -12.11 6.66
CA THR A 43 -9.14 -11.76 6.49
C THR A 43 -9.44 -10.26 6.44
N SER A 44 -8.41 -9.41 6.44
CA SER A 44 -8.55 -7.99 6.14
C SER A 44 -8.92 -7.80 4.67
N LYS A 45 -9.70 -6.76 4.39
CA LYS A 45 -10.23 -6.45 3.07
C LYS A 45 -9.75 -5.10 2.59
N VAL A 46 -9.62 -4.95 1.27
CA VAL A 46 -9.37 -3.66 0.64
C VAL A 46 -10.27 -3.48 -0.58
N CYS A 47 -10.93 -2.33 -0.66
CA CYS A 47 -11.83 -1.97 -1.75
C CYS A 47 -11.19 -0.85 -2.56
N LEU A 48 -10.66 -1.16 -3.75
CA LEU A 48 -9.88 -0.22 -4.56
C LEU A 48 -10.70 0.34 -5.73
N ARG A 49 -10.59 1.64 -5.95
CA ARG A 49 -11.20 2.36 -7.07
C ARG A 49 -10.25 3.43 -7.58
N THR A 50 -10.23 3.68 -8.89
CA THR A 50 -9.43 4.76 -9.46
C THR A 50 -10.30 5.98 -9.67
N GLU A 51 -9.93 7.09 -9.04
CA GLU A 51 -10.57 8.39 -9.22
C GLU A 51 -9.49 9.41 -9.57
N GLU A 52 -9.66 10.10 -10.70
CA GLU A 52 -8.73 11.15 -11.17
C GLU A 52 -7.26 10.69 -11.28
N GLY A 53 -7.06 9.40 -11.56
CA GLY A 53 -5.73 8.79 -11.68
C GLY A 53 -5.08 8.42 -10.34
N THR A 54 -5.77 8.59 -9.22
CA THR A 54 -5.36 8.11 -7.90
C THR A 54 -6.14 6.86 -7.52
N LEU A 55 -5.51 5.94 -6.78
CA LEU A 55 -6.26 4.91 -6.06
C LEU A 55 -6.93 5.56 -4.86
N ARG A 56 -8.20 5.23 -4.66
CA ARG A 56 -8.99 5.56 -3.49
C ARG A 56 -9.73 4.31 -3.04
N GLY A 57 -10.25 4.33 -1.83
CA GLY A 57 -10.89 3.15 -1.30
C GLY A 57 -11.04 3.19 0.20
N GLU A 58 -11.34 2.02 0.73
CA GLU A 58 -11.38 1.74 2.16
C GLU A 58 -10.57 0.47 2.42
N TYR A 59 -9.85 0.48 3.53
CA TYR A 59 -9.18 -0.69 4.07
C TYR A 59 -9.92 -1.09 5.35
N ILE A 60 -10.29 -2.37 5.43
CA ILE A 60 -11.00 -2.97 6.56
C ILE A 60 -10.04 -3.96 7.20
N THR A 61 -9.48 -3.63 8.35
CA THR A 61 -8.58 -4.54 9.07
C THR A 61 -9.35 -5.45 10.01
N ALA A 62 -9.09 -6.75 9.96
CA ALA A 62 -9.66 -7.74 10.88
C ALA A 62 -8.82 -7.91 12.16
N VAL A 63 -7.70 -7.19 12.27
CA VAL A 63 -6.69 -7.38 13.32
C VAL A 63 -6.29 -6.07 14.00
N ALA A 64 -7.17 -5.06 14.03
CA ALA A 64 -6.90 -3.87 14.83
C ALA A 64 -7.04 -4.19 16.32
N GLU A 65 -6.21 -3.56 17.13
CA GLU A 65 -6.36 -3.53 18.58
C GLU A 65 -7.20 -2.31 18.98
N ASP A 66 -8.19 -2.49 19.85
CA ASP A 66 -8.93 -1.39 20.47
C ASP A 66 -8.15 -0.79 21.66
N ASP A 67 -8.66 0.31 22.21
CA ASP A 67 -8.03 1.01 23.35
C ASP A 67 -7.95 0.15 24.64
N TYR A 68 -8.61 -1.01 24.66
CA TYR A 68 -8.68 -1.95 25.77
C TYR A 68 -7.95 -3.28 25.50
N GLY A 69 -7.25 -3.41 24.37
CA GLY A 69 -6.50 -4.60 23.98
C GLY A 69 -7.34 -5.71 23.31
N GLY A 70 -8.58 -5.40 22.92
CA GLY A 70 -9.46 -6.29 22.17
C GLY A 70 -9.18 -6.24 20.67
N VAL A 71 -9.45 -7.33 19.94
CA VAL A 71 -9.37 -7.34 18.49
C VAL A 71 -10.68 -6.84 17.90
N VAL A 72 -10.62 -5.75 17.14
CA VAL A 72 -11.76 -5.11 16.51
C VAL A 72 -11.56 -4.95 15.01
N GLU A 73 -12.68 -4.90 14.28
CA GLU A 73 -12.66 -4.49 12.88
C GLU A 73 -12.62 -2.96 12.81
N LYS A 74 -11.68 -2.40 12.04
CA LYS A 74 -11.61 -0.96 11.76
C LYS A 74 -11.58 -0.71 10.27
N THR A 75 -12.31 0.32 9.85
CA THR A 75 -12.40 0.73 8.44
C THR A 75 -11.89 2.15 8.29
N GLU A 76 -10.87 2.32 7.44
CA GLU A 76 -10.25 3.63 7.20
C GLU A 76 -10.09 3.90 5.70
N PRO A 77 -10.18 5.18 5.26
CA PRO A 77 -9.97 5.52 3.87
C PRO A 77 -8.51 5.31 3.46
N LEU A 78 -8.32 4.95 2.19
CA LEU A 78 -6.99 4.86 1.59
C LEU A 78 -6.85 5.78 0.38
N VAL A 79 -5.61 6.20 0.13
CA VAL A 79 -5.23 6.92 -1.09
C VAL A 79 -3.91 6.38 -1.63
N GLY A 80 -3.75 6.38 -2.95
CA GLY A 80 -2.56 5.83 -3.58
C GLY A 80 -2.48 6.09 -5.08
N PHE A 81 -1.67 5.28 -5.75
CA PHE A 81 -1.52 5.34 -7.20
C PHE A 81 -1.63 3.95 -7.83
N PRO A 82 -2.42 3.80 -8.90
CA PRO A 82 -2.60 2.52 -9.58
C PRO A 82 -1.36 2.19 -10.42
N PRO A 83 -1.20 0.93 -10.82
CA PRO A 83 -0.17 0.58 -11.78
C PRO A 83 -0.53 1.18 -13.16
N LEU A 84 0.49 1.55 -13.94
CA LEU A 84 0.29 2.08 -15.30
C LEU A 84 0.15 1.00 -16.38
N LYS A 85 0.36 -0.27 -16.00
CA LYS A 85 0.31 -1.47 -16.85
C LYS A 85 0.01 -2.69 -15.97
N ASP A 86 -0.40 -3.79 -16.58
CA ASP A 86 -0.86 -5.02 -15.93
C ASP A 86 0.19 -5.65 -14.98
N SER A 87 1.47 -5.47 -15.28
CA SER A 87 2.61 -5.90 -14.44
C SER A 87 3.29 -4.73 -13.72
N GLY A 88 2.58 -3.63 -13.54
CA GLY A 88 3.09 -2.42 -12.90
C GLY A 88 3.09 -2.54 -11.38
N THR A 89 3.94 -1.76 -10.73
CA THR A 89 3.91 -1.58 -9.28
C THR A 89 2.88 -0.52 -8.90
N PHE A 90 2.32 -0.64 -7.71
CA PHE A 90 1.37 0.29 -7.13
C PHE A 90 1.66 0.50 -5.65
N GLY A 91 0.93 1.43 -5.04
CA GLY A 91 0.93 1.57 -3.59
C GLY A 91 -0.20 2.46 -3.10
N TRP A 92 -0.54 2.29 -1.83
CA TRP A 92 -1.50 3.13 -1.12
C TRP A 92 -1.07 3.35 0.34
N VAL A 93 -1.69 4.33 0.97
CA VAL A 93 -1.51 4.69 2.38
C VAL A 93 -2.85 4.71 3.09
N VAL A 94 -2.84 4.29 4.36
CA VAL A 94 -3.94 4.36 5.31
C VAL A 94 -3.44 5.06 6.57
N ASN A 95 -4.16 6.07 7.04
CA ASN A 95 -3.99 6.62 8.39
C ASN A 95 -5.01 5.97 9.30
N TRP A 96 -4.56 5.48 10.45
CA TRP A 96 -5.38 4.79 11.42
C TRP A 96 -5.80 5.71 12.54
N LEU A 97 -7.08 5.64 12.91
CA LEU A 97 -7.63 6.44 13.98
C LEU A 97 -7.97 5.59 15.22
N SER A 98 -7.77 6.19 16.39
CA SER A 98 -8.38 5.72 17.64
C SER A 98 -9.88 5.97 17.62
N ASP A 99 -10.59 5.43 18.62
CA ASP A 99 -12.05 5.53 18.69
C ASP A 99 -12.52 6.97 18.95
N ASP A 100 -11.65 7.82 19.51
CA ASP A 100 -11.85 9.26 19.68
C ASP A 100 -11.36 10.11 18.48
N GLY A 101 -10.95 9.46 17.38
CA GLY A 101 -10.63 10.10 16.10
C GLY A 101 -9.25 10.74 16.04
N GLN A 102 -8.31 10.38 16.92
CA GLN A 102 -6.92 10.83 16.85
C GLN A 102 -6.11 9.88 15.95
N GLU A 103 -5.15 10.42 15.19
CA GLU A 103 -4.23 9.59 14.40
C GLU A 103 -3.31 8.79 15.33
N THR A 104 -3.22 7.48 15.13
CA THR A 104 -2.42 6.58 15.99
C THR A 104 -1.25 5.96 15.23
N SER A 105 -1.43 5.70 13.94
CA SER A 105 -0.41 5.11 13.10
C SER A 105 -0.71 5.33 11.62
N THR A 106 0.29 5.15 10.77
CA THR A 106 0.13 5.15 9.31
C THR A 106 0.70 3.86 8.75
N THR A 107 -0.01 3.22 7.85
CA THR A 107 0.50 2.07 7.10
C THR A 107 0.55 2.36 5.62
N THR A 108 1.66 1.99 4.99
CA THR A 108 1.85 2.09 3.53
C THR A 108 2.05 0.70 2.96
N TRP A 109 1.42 0.44 1.82
CA TRP A 109 1.63 -0.77 1.03
C TRP A 109 2.29 -0.39 -0.28
N THR A 110 3.30 -1.17 -0.68
CA THR A 110 3.84 -1.16 -2.04
C THR A 110 3.79 -2.58 -2.57
N GLY A 111 3.34 -2.74 -3.80
CA GLY A 111 3.16 -4.08 -4.36
C GLY A 111 3.13 -4.13 -5.87
N GLN A 112 2.90 -5.33 -6.37
CA GLN A 112 2.76 -5.66 -7.78
C GLN A 112 1.66 -6.70 -7.96
N GLY A 113 0.92 -6.59 -9.07
CA GLY A 113 0.00 -7.63 -9.50
C GLY A 113 0.75 -8.73 -10.25
N THR A 114 0.55 -9.97 -9.85
CA THR A 114 1.20 -11.15 -10.45
C THR A 114 0.18 -12.25 -10.72
N GLU A 115 0.43 -13.08 -11.73
CA GLU A 115 -0.32 -14.32 -11.93
C GLU A 115 0.36 -15.44 -11.14
N GLU A 116 -0.38 -16.07 -10.23
CA GLU A 116 0.03 -17.21 -9.42
C GLU A 116 -1.03 -18.31 -9.57
N GLU A 117 -0.63 -19.51 -10.01
CA GLU A 117 -1.54 -20.65 -10.23
C GLU A 117 -2.80 -20.30 -11.06
N ASP A 118 -2.60 -19.58 -12.18
CA ASP A 118 -3.66 -19.07 -13.06
C ASP A 118 -4.65 -18.09 -12.38
N LYS A 119 -4.27 -17.51 -11.22
CA LYS A 119 -5.02 -16.47 -10.51
C LYS A 119 -4.21 -15.18 -10.41
N TYR A 120 -4.87 -14.06 -10.67
CA TYR A 120 -4.26 -12.75 -10.48
C TYR A 120 -4.32 -12.36 -9.00
N VAL A 121 -3.15 -12.11 -8.39
CA VAL A 121 -2.98 -11.79 -6.97
C VAL A 121 -2.22 -10.47 -6.80
N LEU A 122 -2.43 -9.79 -5.68
CA LEU A 122 -1.66 -8.61 -5.31
C LEU A 122 -0.64 -9.01 -4.23
N GLN A 123 0.64 -9.04 -4.59
CA GLN A 123 1.72 -9.26 -3.64
C GLN A 123 2.21 -7.90 -3.14
N THR A 124 2.16 -7.71 -1.82
CA THR A 124 2.48 -6.42 -1.21
C THR A 124 3.39 -6.57 0.00
N THR A 125 4.25 -5.59 0.20
CA THR A 125 4.97 -5.36 1.46
C THR A 125 4.40 -4.10 2.09
N TRP A 126 4.17 -4.15 3.40
CA TRP A 126 3.70 -3.00 4.16
C TRP A 126 4.69 -2.56 5.22
N ILE A 127 4.66 -1.26 5.50
CA ILE A 127 5.36 -0.62 6.60
C ILE A 127 4.31 0.09 7.44
N LEU A 128 4.17 -0.32 8.70
CA LEU A 128 3.34 0.35 9.70
C LEU A 128 4.24 1.21 10.59
N ARG A 129 3.87 2.47 10.74
CA ARG A 129 4.56 3.45 11.58
C ARG A 129 3.62 3.90 12.69
N SER A 130 3.89 3.49 13.92
CA SER A 130 3.15 3.96 15.10
C SER A 130 3.60 5.36 15.49
N GLU A 131 2.64 6.16 15.97
CA GLU A 131 2.93 7.39 16.69
C GLU A 131 3.72 7.05 17.97
N VAL A 132 4.68 7.90 18.34
CA VAL A 132 5.43 7.79 19.60
C VAL A 132 5.48 9.15 20.26
N LYS A 133 5.34 9.16 21.60
CA LYS A 133 5.38 10.41 22.38
C LYS A 133 6.81 10.87 22.62
N LYS A 134 7.76 9.93 22.69
CA LYS A 134 9.18 10.23 22.93
C LYS A 134 10.09 9.72 21.83
N ALA A 135 11.20 10.43 21.63
CA ALA A 135 12.17 10.09 20.60
C ALA A 135 12.92 8.78 20.88
N ASP A 136 13.05 8.38 22.15
CA ASP A 136 13.68 7.13 22.57
C ASP A 136 12.76 5.91 22.41
N GLU A 137 11.46 6.09 22.19
CA GLU A 137 10.49 5.03 21.84
C GLU A 137 10.46 4.76 20.30
N ARG A 138 11.08 5.64 19.51
CA ARG A 138 11.05 5.57 18.03
C ARG A 138 11.61 4.26 17.45
N TRP A 139 12.55 3.62 18.15
CA TRP A 139 13.28 2.47 17.62
C TRP A 139 12.39 1.24 17.39
N GLU A 140 11.30 1.10 18.16
CA GLU A 140 10.34 0.00 18.07
C GLU A 140 9.06 0.36 17.31
N SER A 141 8.92 1.61 16.86
CA SER A 141 7.65 2.11 16.32
C SER A 141 7.46 1.85 14.82
N THR A 142 8.17 0.89 14.25
CA THR A 142 8.06 0.52 12.84
C THR A 142 8.03 -0.98 12.67
N LEU A 143 6.92 -1.46 12.11
CA LEU A 143 6.71 -2.85 11.76
C LEU A 143 6.72 -3.00 10.25
N VAL A 144 7.19 -4.15 9.78
CA VAL A 144 7.21 -4.51 8.36
C VAL A 144 6.61 -5.89 8.22
N GLY A 145 5.78 -6.09 7.20
CA GLY A 145 5.22 -7.38 6.88
C GLY A 145 4.80 -7.46 5.43
N GLU A 146 4.17 -8.57 5.09
CA GLU A 146 3.69 -8.85 3.74
C GLU A 146 2.21 -9.20 3.78
N ASP A 147 1.49 -8.77 2.77
CA ASP A 147 0.10 -9.17 2.53
C ASP A 147 -0.03 -9.67 1.09
N THR A 148 -0.63 -10.84 0.95
CA THR A 148 -1.05 -11.35 -0.36
C THR A 148 -2.56 -11.23 -0.46
N PHE A 149 -3.03 -10.38 -1.35
CA PHE A 149 -4.46 -10.21 -1.58
C PHE A 149 -4.94 -11.02 -2.77
N ILE A 150 -6.08 -11.69 -2.57
CA ILE A 150 -6.81 -12.44 -3.59
C ILE A 150 -8.20 -11.86 -3.77
N ARG A 151 -8.84 -12.14 -4.91
CA ARG A 151 -10.27 -11.84 -5.07
C ARG A 151 -11.10 -12.67 -4.08
N PRO A 152 -12.12 -12.07 -3.43
CA PRO A 152 -13.03 -12.85 -2.62
C PRO A 152 -13.72 -13.92 -3.49
N PRO A 153 -14.03 -15.10 -2.93
CA PRO A 153 -14.84 -16.08 -3.64
C PRO A 153 -16.16 -15.46 -4.06
N LYS A 154 -16.65 -15.82 -5.25
CA LYS A 154 -17.99 -15.42 -5.68
C LYS A 154 -18.98 -15.98 -4.67
N GLN A 155 -19.84 -15.11 -4.15
CA GLN A 155 -20.94 -15.54 -3.31
C GLN A 155 -21.97 -16.19 -4.24
N ASP A 156 -22.20 -17.50 -4.07
CA ASP A 156 -23.25 -18.20 -4.80
C ASP A 156 -24.61 -17.74 -4.24
N ASP A 157 -25.43 -17.09 -5.06
CA ASP A 157 -26.83 -16.72 -4.77
C ASP A 157 -27.78 -17.92 -4.90
#